data_AF-A0AAV1C3C0-F1
#
_entry.id   AF-A0AAV1C3C0-F1
#
_cell.length_a   1.000
_cell.length_b   1.000
_cell.length_c   1.000
_cell.angle_alpha   90.00
_cell.angle_beta   90.00
_cell.angle_gamma   90.00
#
_symmetry.space_group_name_H-M   'P 1'
#
loop_
_entity.id
_entity.type
_entity.pdbx_description
1 polymer ?
#
loop_
_entity_poly.entity_id
_entity_poly.type
_entity_poly.pdbx_seq_one_letter_code
_entity_poly.pdbx_strand_id
1 'polypeptide(L)'
;MFSYLFTYYRNKVTIVSSGAIPPLIGLLKIEYGNLRELATATILSLSAASDNKPVIAASGVAPLLMHVLRSGSLQGRVDAVTALHNLSTSKEEPKIVLDAGAAAPLINLLKECKKYSKFAEKTSSLLEILCHSEEGRTAITNVDGGILTLVLTVEEGSLVSTEHAVGALLSFCQSDRKKYRGLILNEGPIPGLLRLTAEGTSEAQNRARLLLDLLRECPEKRMSSTVFERIVYDFATQVDGTDRAAETAKRLLEDVVHRNMDQLKVSSCTNSHD
;
A
#
# COMPACT_ATOMS: atom_id res chain seq x y z
N MET A 1 4.20 -24.83 34.41
CA MET A 1 5.63 -24.48 34.44
C MET A 1 6.16 -23.90 33.12
N PHE A 2 5.60 -24.26 31.95
CA PHE A 2 6.05 -23.72 30.65
C PHE A 2 5.71 -22.24 30.38
N SER A 3 4.73 -21.64 31.07
CA SER A 3 4.32 -20.24 30.82
C SER A 3 5.36 -19.19 31.29
N TYR A 4 6.13 -19.46 32.35
CA TYR A 4 7.06 -18.46 32.92
C TYR A 4 8.38 -18.29 32.15
N LEU A 5 8.78 -19.27 31.33
CA LEU A 5 10.02 -19.22 30.55
C LEU A 5 9.92 -18.25 29.36
N PHE A 6 8.71 -18.02 28.83
CA PHE A 6 8.51 -17.17 27.66
C PHE A 6 8.28 -15.69 28.00
N THR A 7 8.20 -15.31 29.28
CA THR A 7 7.88 -13.93 29.66
C THR A 7 9.12 -13.02 29.73
N TYR A 8 10.29 -13.57 30.05
CA TYR A 8 11.52 -12.77 30.19
C TYR A 8 12.32 -12.73 28.88
N TYR A 9 12.65 -11.52 28.43
CA TYR A 9 13.43 -11.26 27.20
C TYR A 9 14.68 -12.14 27.10
N ARG A 10 15.49 -12.21 28.18
CA ARG A 10 16.72 -13.02 28.21
C ARG A 10 16.47 -14.51 28.01
N ASN A 11 15.38 -15.03 28.56
CA ASN A 11 15.03 -16.44 28.41
C ASN A 11 14.68 -16.76 26.95
N LYS A 12 14.04 -15.83 26.23
CA LYS A 12 13.73 -15.99 24.81
C LYS A 12 14.99 -16.12 23.96
N VAL A 13 16.01 -15.32 24.25
CA VAL A 13 17.30 -15.40 23.53
C VAL A 13 18.00 -16.72 23.84
N THR A 14 18.09 -17.10 25.11
CA THR A 14 18.70 -18.38 25.51
C THR A 14 17.99 -19.58 24.89
N ILE A 15 16.66 -19.58 24.80
CA ILE A 15 15.89 -20.67 24.18
C ILE A 15 16.28 -20.84 22.71
N VAL A 16 16.37 -19.75 21.94
CA VAL A 16 16.77 -19.80 20.52
C VAL A 16 18.22 -20.26 20.38
N SER A 17 19.14 -19.69 21.17
CA SER A 17 20.56 -20.05 21.17
C SER A 17 20.81 -21.50 21.62
N SER A 18 19.88 -22.10 22.37
CA SER A 18 19.94 -23.52 22.78
C SER A 18 19.41 -24.49 21.70
N GLY A 19 19.10 -24.00 20.49
CA GLY A 19 18.68 -24.85 19.37
C GLY A 19 17.18 -25.20 19.36
N ALA A 20 16.32 -24.36 19.94
CA ALA A 20 14.87 -24.63 19.96
C ALA A 20 14.17 -24.47 18.60
N ILE A 21 14.79 -23.79 17.62
CA ILE A 21 14.14 -23.49 16.33
C ILE A 21 13.88 -24.74 15.47
N PRO A 22 14.85 -25.62 15.19
CA PRO A 22 14.58 -26.80 14.34
C PRO A 22 13.46 -27.72 14.86
N PRO A 23 13.35 -28.02 16.17
CA PRO A 23 12.19 -28.75 16.71
C PRO A 23 10.85 -28.04 16.46
N LEU A 24 10.80 -26.71 16.64
CA LEU A 24 9.58 -25.92 16.40
C LEU A 24 9.18 -25.93 14.91
N ILE A 25 10.15 -25.86 14.00
CA ILE A 25 9.91 -26.04 12.56
C ILE A 25 9.35 -27.44 12.27
N GLY A 26 9.86 -28.47 12.96
CA GLY A 26 9.32 -29.83 12.90
C GLY A 26 7.84 -29.86 13.28
N LEU A 27 7.47 -29.25 14.40
CA LEU A 27 6.08 -29.19 14.87
C LEU A 27 5.16 -28.43 13.91
N LEU A 28 5.62 -27.34 13.30
CA LEU A 28 4.84 -26.56 12.34
C LEU A 28 4.47 -27.35 11.06
N LYS A 29 5.27 -28.36 10.69
CA LYS A 29 5.00 -29.22 9.53
C LYS A 29 3.95 -30.31 9.80
N ILE A 30 3.66 -30.60 11.06
CA ILE A 30 2.70 -31.65 11.43
C ILE A 30 1.27 -31.20 11.12
N GLU A 31 0.41 -32.11 10.66
CA GLU A 31 -1.00 -31.83 10.29
C GLU A 31 -1.97 -31.72 11.47
N TYR A 32 -1.50 -31.93 12.70
CA TYR A 32 -2.30 -31.72 13.91
C TYR A 32 -2.41 -30.24 14.25
N GLY A 33 -3.55 -29.63 13.92
CA GLY A 33 -3.81 -28.18 14.07
C GLY A 33 -3.42 -27.60 15.43
N ASN A 34 -3.76 -28.27 16.54
CA ASN A 34 -3.43 -27.79 17.88
C ASN A 34 -1.93 -27.66 18.13
N LEU A 35 -1.13 -28.64 17.69
CA LEU A 35 0.33 -28.61 17.86
C LEU A 35 0.97 -27.52 16.97
N ARG A 36 0.45 -27.35 15.77
CA ARG A 36 0.89 -26.30 14.85
C ARG A 36 0.61 -24.90 15.38
N GLU A 37 -0.57 -24.68 15.97
CA GLU A 37 -0.93 -23.40 16.58
C GLU A 37 -0.11 -23.12 17.85
N LEU A 38 0.15 -24.14 18.69
CA LEU A 38 1.07 -24.00 19.82
C LEU A 38 2.49 -23.65 19.39
N ALA A 39 2.99 -24.28 18.32
CA ALA A 39 4.29 -23.94 17.74
C ALA A 39 4.30 -22.52 17.18
N THR A 40 3.20 -22.09 16.54
CA THR A 40 3.02 -20.71 16.04
C THR A 40 3.07 -19.70 17.19
N ALA A 41 2.32 -19.92 18.27
CA ALA A 41 2.33 -19.07 19.46
C ALA A 41 3.72 -19.01 20.12
N THR A 42 4.46 -20.12 20.09
CA THR A 42 5.85 -20.18 20.59
C THR A 42 6.78 -19.34 19.73
N ILE A 43 6.73 -19.49 18.40
CA ILE A 43 7.51 -18.68 17.45
C ILE A 43 7.16 -17.19 17.58
N LEU A 44 5.87 -16.86 17.71
CA LEU A 44 5.42 -15.52 18.01
C LEU A 44 6.13 -14.96 19.26
N SER A 45 6.09 -15.69 20.37
CA SER A 45 6.71 -15.22 21.62
C SER A 45 8.22 -15.01 21.48
N LEU A 46 8.92 -15.94 20.80
CA LEU A 46 10.37 -15.87 20.59
C LEU A 46 10.78 -14.74 19.62
N SER A 47 9.98 -14.48 18.57
CA SER A 47 10.23 -13.44 17.56
C SER A 47 10.10 -12.01 18.11
N ALA A 48 9.48 -11.84 19.29
CA ALA A 48 9.37 -10.54 19.95
C ALA A 48 10.73 -10.01 20.45
N ALA A 49 11.74 -10.85 20.63
CA ALA A 49 13.11 -10.44 20.95
C ALA A 49 13.87 -10.10 19.66
N SER A 50 14.49 -8.92 19.58
CA SER A 50 15.19 -8.47 18.35
C SER A 50 16.31 -9.40 17.94
N ASP A 51 17.06 -9.92 18.92
CA ASP A 51 18.22 -10.80 18.69
C ASP A 51 17.83 -12.14 18.06
N ASN A 52 16.57 -12.56 18.24
CA ASN A 52 16.07 -13.83 17.71
C ASN A 52 15.59 -13.71 16.26
N LYS A 53 15.21 -12.52 15.82
CA LYS A 53 14.54 -12.32 14.52
C LYS A 53 15.37 -12.82 13.33
N PRO A 54 16.68 -12.53 13.22
CA PRO A 54 17.47 -12.95 12.06
C PRO A 54 17.58 -14.48 11.98
N VAL A 55 17.83 -15.13 13.12
CA VAL A 55 17.93 -16.60 13.22
C VAL A 55 16.59 -17.27 12.87
N ILE A 56 15.49 -16.73 13.37
CA ILE A 56 14.15 -17.26 13.06
C ILE A 56 13.80 -17.01 11.59
N ALA A 57 14.09 -15.85 11.04
CA ALA A 57 13.83 -15.53 9.63
C ALA A 57 14.59 -16.48 8.68
N ALA A 58 15.85 -16.80 9.01
CA ALA A 58 16.69 -17.73 8.24
C ALA A 58 16.24 -19.20 8.34
N SER A 59 15.37 -19.55 9.29
CA SER A 59 14.98 -20.95 9.55
C SER A 59 13.96 -21.53 8.55
N GLY A 60 13.48 -20.73 7.60
CA GLY A 60 12.41 -21.14 6.69
C GLY A 60 11.03 -21.21 7.34
N VAL A 61 10.81 -20.46 8.44
CA VAL A 61 9.54 -20.44 9.17
C VAL A 61 8.42 -19.72 8.40
N ALA A 62 8.76 -18.74 7.56
CA ALA A 62 7.77 -17.86 6.93
C ALA A 62 6.72 -18.62 6.07
N PRO A 63 7.09 -19.57 5.19
CA PRO A 63 6.11 -20.39 4.46
C PRO A 63 5.15 -21.18 5.37
N LEU A 64 5.64 -21.64 6.53
CA LEU A 64 4.84 -22.40 7.49
C LEU A 64 3.84 -21.49 8.23
N LEU A 65 4.27 -20.27 8.60
CA LEU A 65 3.37 -19.27 9.17
C LEU A 65 2.32 -18.81 8.15
N MET A 66 2.68 -18.68 6.86
CA MET A 66 1.72 -18.39 5.79
C MET A 66 0.70 -19.52 5.60
N HIS A 67 1.11 -20.77 5.79
CA HIS A 67 0.17 -21.89 5.80
C HIS A 67 -0.83 -21.78 6.95
N VAL A 68 -0.37 -21.47 8.18
CA VAL A 68 -1.26 -21.22 9.33
C VAL A 68 -2.18 -20.02 9.10
N LEU A 69 -1.66 -18.95 8.49
CA LEU A 69 -2.46 -17.79 8.10
C LEU A 69 -3.62 -18.14 7.15
N ARG A 70 -3.42 -19.11 6.24
CA ARG A 70 -4.44 -19.55 5.28
C ARG A 70 -5.47 -20.50 5.87
N SER A 71 -5.05 -21.44 6.72
CA SER A 71 -5.91 -22.57 7.13
C SER A 71 -6.09 -22.76 8.65
N GLY A 72 -5.42 -21.96 9.49
CA GLY A 72 -5.51 -22.05 10.94
C GLY A 72 -6.81 -21.48 11.50
N SER A 73 -7.02 -21.68 12.80
CA SER A 73 -8.07 -21.02 13.59
C SER A 73 -7.91 -19.51 13.58
N LEU A 74 -8.93 -18.76 14.01
CA LEU A 74 -8.81 -17.30 14.13
C LEU A 74 -7.61 -16.90 15.00
N GLN A 75 -7.39 -17.59 16.14
CA GLN A 75 -6.24 -17.33 17.00
C GLN A 75 -4.92 -17.68 16.31
N GLY A 76 -4.85 -18.84 15.65
CA GLY A 76 -3.66 -19.26 14.90
C GLY A 76 -3.28 -18.26 13.80
N ARG A 77 -4.28 -17.71 13.10
CA ARG A 77 -4.06 -16.67 12.09
C ARG A 77 -3.57 -15.36 12.70
N VAL A 78 -4.16 -14.92 13.81
CA VAL A 78 -3.71 -13.71 14.55
C VAL A 78 -2.26 -13.87 15.03
N ASP A 79 -1.91 -15.04 15.55
CA ASP A 79 -0.56 -15.34 16.01
C ASP A 79 0.43 -15.38 14.84
N ALA A 80 0.04 -15.98 13.71
CA ALA A 80 0.85 -16.02 12.50
C ALA A 80 1.12 -14.62 11.93
N VAL A 81 0.11 -13.74 11.84
CA VAL A 81 0.28 -12.33 11.43
C VAL A 81 1.26 -11.63 12.35
N THR A 82 1.09 -11.80 13.65
CA THR A 82 1.94 -11.12 14.65
C THR A 82 3.38 -11.61 14.57
N ALA A 83 3.60 -12.91 14.39
CA ALA A 83 4.93 -13.50 14.20
C ALA A 83 5.58 -13.00 12.90
N LEU A 84 4.86 -13.04 11.77
CA LEU A 84 5.36 -12.54 10.48
C LEU A 84 5.74 -11.05 10.58
N HIS A 85 4.92 -10.22 11.22
CA HIS A 85 5.24 -8.81 11.43
C HIS A 85 6.48 -8.62 12.32
N ASN A 86 6.60 -9.36 13.42
CA ASN A 86 7.79 -9.28 14.26
C ASN A 86 9.06 -9.60 13.46
N LEU A 87 9.02 -10.60 12.59
CA LEU A 87 10.15 -10.99 11.75
C LEU A 87 10.44 -9.97 10.64
N SER A 88 9.42 -9.36 10.02
CA SER A 88 9.62 -8.33 8.99
C SER A 88 10.30 -7.07 9.51
N THR A 89 10.15 -6.77 10.81
CA THR A 89 10.84 -5.65 11.47
C THR A 89 12.32 -5.91 11.79
N SER A 90 12.87 -7.10 11.47
CA SER A 90 14.32 -7.34 11.58
C SER A 90 15.09 -6.28 10.77
N LYS A 91 16.19 -5.76 11.31
CA LYS A 91 17.09 -4.86 10.55
C LYS A 91 18.17 -5.64 9.78
N GLU A 92 18.41 -6.88 10.19
CA GLU A 92 19.43 -7.76 9.63
C GLU A 92 18.80 -8.73 8.62
N GLU A 93 19.62 -9.19 7.68
CA GLU A 93 19.26 -10.24 6.74
C GLU A 93 19.27 -11.64 7.39
N PRO A 94 18.47 -12.60 6.89
CA PRO A 94 17.54 -12.45 5.78
C PRO A 94 16.22 -11.78 6.19
N LYS A 95 15.67 -10.94 5.32
CA LYS A 95 14.27 -10.47 5.43
C LYS A 95 13.31 -11.59 5.06
N ILE A 96 12.15 -11.63 5.73
CA ILE A 96 11.08 -12.55 5.32
C ILE A 96 10.48 -12.11 3.98
N VAL A 97 10.11 -13.09 3.16
CA VAL A 97 9.39 -12.87 1.90
C VAL A 97 8.00 -13.44 2.04
N LEU A 98 6.99 -12.65 1.66
CA LEU A 98 5.59 -13.04 1.66
C LEU A 98 5.17 -13.44 0.24
N ASP A 99 4.39 -14.51 0.13
CA ASP A 99 3.77 -14.94 -1.13
C ASP A 99 2.41 -14.25 -1.36
N ALA A 100 1.98 -14.15 -2.61
CA ALA A 100 0.71 -13.51 -2.99
C ALA A 100 -0.52 -14.18 -2.36
N GLY A 101 -0.42 -15.45 -1.95
CA GLY A 101 -1.46 -16.18 -1.24
C GLY A 101 -1.74 -15.67 0.19
N ALA A 102 -0.89 -14.79 0.73
CA ALA A 102 -1.16 -14.10 1.99
C ALA A 102 -2.18 -12.94 1.84
N ALA A 103 -2.44 -12.44 0.64
CA ALA A 103 -3.30 -11.27 0.41
C ALA A 103 -4.73 -11.46 0.96
N ALA A 104 -5.43 -12.53 0.55
CA ALA A 104 -6.82 -12.75 0.96
C ALA A 104 -7.00 -12.94 2.47
N PRO A 105 -6.21 -13.78 3.17
CA PRO A 105 -6.28 -13.88 4.63
C PRO A 105 -6.02 -12.54 5.33
N LEU A 106 -5.01 -11.77 4.90
CA LEU A 106 -4.67 -10.50 5.54
C LEU A 106 -5.77 -9.45 5.35
N ILE A 107 -6.33 -9.34 4.13
CA ILE A 107 -7.45 -8.43 3.85
C ILE A 107 -8.68 -8.81 4.69
N ASN A 108 -9.04 -10.09 4.74
CA ASN A 108 -10.21 -10.54 5.52
C ASN A 108 -10.04 -10.26 7.02
N LEU A 109 -8.86 -10.54 7.59
CA LEU A 109 -8.56 -10.21 8.98
C LEU A 109 -8.58 -8.70 9.23
N LEU A 110 -8.09 -7.89 8.28
CA LEU A 110 -8.13 -6.44 8.38
C LEU A 110 -9.57 -5.92 8.34
N LYS A 111 -10.45 -6.50 7.51
CA LYS A 111 -11.89 -6.16 7.46
C LYS A 111 -12.60 -6.39 8.79
N GLU A 112 -12.31 -7.51 9.45
CA GLU A 112 -12.98 -7.91 10.69
C GLU A 112 -12.47 -7.16 11.94
N CYS A 113 -11.28 -6.57 11.87
CA CYS A 113 -10.67 -5.89 12.99
C CYS A 113 -10.93 -4.37 13.00
N LYS A 114 -10.83 -3.75 14.18
CA LYS A 114 -10.83 -2.30 14.35
C LYS A 114 -9.58 -1.70 13.69
N LYS A 115 -9.75 -0.73 12.77
CA LYS A 115 -8.66 -0.16 11.95
C LYS A 115 -7.58 0.57 12.76
N TYR A 116 -7.94 1.10 13.92
CA TYR A 116 -7.04 1.76 14.87
C TYR A 116 -6.36 0.81 15.87
N SER A 117 -6.58 -0.51 15.76
CA SER A 117 -5.99 -1.49 16.68
C SER A 117 -4.52 -1.77 16.39
N LYS A 118 -3.78 -2.20 17.42
CA LYS A 118 -2.42 -2.72 17.27
C LYS A 118 -2.32 -3.95 16.38
N PHE A 119 -3.44 -4.63 16.10
CA PHE A 119 -3.46 -5.73 15.14
C PHE A 119 -3.53 -5.20 13.70
N ALA A 120 -4.39 -4.20 13.44
CA ALA A 120 -4.48 -3.53 12.15
C ALA A 120 -3.15 -2.91 11.70
N GLU A 121 -2.36 -2.34 12.62
CA GLU A 121 -1.00 -1.85 12.34
C GLU A 121 -0.10 -2.96 11.76
N LYS A 122 -0.11 -4.14 12.38
CA LYS A 122 0.71 -5.29 11.95
C LYS A 122 0.24 -5.83 10.60
N THR A 123 -1.07 -6.01 10.44
CA THR A 123 -1.67 -6.52 9.21
C THR A 123 -1.43 -5.56 8.04
N SER A 124 -1.59 -4.25 8.25
CA SER A 124 -1.35 -3.23 7.21
C SER A 124 0.13 -3.18 6.80
N SER A 125 1.05 -3.31 7.76
CA SER A 125 2.48 -3.41 7.49
C SER A 125 2.82 -4.63 6.59
N LEU A 126 2.22 -5.80 6.84
CA LEU A 126 2.42 -6.96 5.98
C LEU A 126 1.79 -6.80 4.59
N LEU A 127 0.64 -6.13 4.50
CA LEU A 127 0.02 -5.80 3.20
C LEU A 127 0.88 -4.84 2.38
N GLU A 128 1.50 -3.84 3.01
CA GLU A 128 2.46 -2.96 2.34
C GLU A 128 3.67 -3.77 1.83
N ILE A 129 4.20 -4.71 2.64
CA ILE A 129 5.30 -5.57 2.21
C ILE A 129 4.92 -6.39 0.97
N LEU A 130 3.72 -6.97 0.93
CA LEU A 130 3.19 -7.68 -0.24
C LEU A 130 3.10 -6.77 -1.47
N CYS A 131 2.80 -5.48 -1.28
CA CYS A 131 2.69 -4.54 -2.38
C CYS A 131 4.04 -4.20 -3.04
N HIS A 132 5.18 -4.68 -2.53
CA HIS A 132 6.47 -4.54 -3.24
C HIS A 132 6.58 -5.47 -4.45
N SER A 133 5.84 -6.59 -4.49
CA SER A 133 5.79 -7.49 -5.66
C SER A 133 4.56 -7.24 -6.53
N GLU A 134 4.67 -7.51 -7.83
CA GLU A 134 3.53 -7.37 -8.76
C GLU A 134 2.44 -8.40 -8.45
N GLU A 135 2.84 -9.61 -8.09
CA GLU A 135 1.96 -10.70 -7.69
C GLU A 135 1.17 -10.34 -6.42
N GLY A 136 1.82 -9.67 -5.45
CA GLY A 136 1.13 -9.21 -4.24
C GLY A 136 0.12 -8.11 -4.52
N ARG A 137 0.46 -7.12 -5.36
CA ARG A 137 -0.46 -6.06 -5.79
C ARG A 137 -1.68 -6.65 -6.52
N THR A 138 -1.45 -7.50 -7.51
CA THR A 138 -2.54 -8.16 -8.25
C THR A 138 -3.41 -9.05 -7.37
N ALA A 139 -2.83 -9.80 -6.43
CA ALA A 139 -3.58 -10.60 -5.49
C ALA A 139 -4.50 -9.76 -4.59
N ILE A 140 -4.01 -8.63 -4.06
CA ILE A 140 -4.84 -7.70 -3.26
C ILE A 140 -5.99 -7.12 -4.09
N THR A 141 -5.76 -6.74 -5.34
CA THR A 141 -6.81 -6.26 -6.24
C THR A 141 -7.86 -7.32 -6.55
N ASN A 142 -7.46 -8.59 -6.65
CA ASN A 142 -8.37 -9.71 -6.91
C ASN A 142 -9.20 -10.13 -5.69
N VAL A 143 -8.85 -9.66 -4.50
CA VAL A 143 -9.65 -9.88 -3.30
C VAL A 143 -10.84 -8.92 -3.31
N ASP A 144 -12.03 -9.47 -3.13
CA ASP A 144 -13.25 -8.66 -2.98
C ASP A 144 -13.04 -7.57 -1.93
N GLY A 145 -13.31 -6.31 -2.28
CA GLY A 145 -13.08 -5.15 -1.41
C GLY A 145 -11.64 -4.98 -0.90
N GLY A 146 -10.63 -5.52 -1.58
CA GLY A 146 -9.23 -5.42 -1.15
C GLY A 146 -8.73 -3.98 -1.12
N ILE A 147 -8.92 -3.22 -2.21
CA ILE A 147 -8.56 -1.80 -2.30
C ILE A 147 -9.41 -0.98 -1.34
N LEU A 148 -10.73 -1.21 -1.30
CA LEU A 148 -11.64 -0.57 -0.35
C LEU A 148 -11.16 -0.73 1.10
N THR A 149 -10.71 -1.93 1.49
CA THR A 149 -10.22 -2.18 2.85
C THR A 149 -9.00 -1.33 3.18
N LEU A 150 -8.10 -1.12 2.22
CA LEU A 150 -6.95 -0.20 2.39
C LEU A 150 -7.43 1.25 2.49
N VAL A 151 -8.34 1.69 1.63
CA VAL A 151 -8.91 3.05 1.66
C VAL A 151 -9.60 3.34 2.99
N LEU A 152 -10.46 2.45 3.48
CA LEU A 152 -11.07 2.57 4.81
C LEU A 152 -10.03 2.59 5.94
N THR A 153 -8.90 1.89 5.77
CA THR A 153 -7.81 1.94 6.75
C THR A 153 -7.10 3.29 6.74
N VAL A 154 -7.03 3.99 5.60
CA VAL A 154 -6.57 5.40 5.54
C VAL A 154 -7.55 6.33 6.27
N GLU A 155 -8.84 6.04 6.21
CA GLU A 155 -9.90 6.87 6.80
C GLU A 155 -10.14 6.63 8.29
N GLU A 156 -9.91 5.43 8.81
CA GLU A 156 -10.27 5.07 10.19
C GLU A 156 -9.08 4.52 11.01
N GLY A 157 -7.91 4.41 10.37
CA GLY A 157 -6.72 3.79 10.97
C GLY A 157 -6.05 4.63 12.06
N SER A 158 -5.12 4.00 12.78
CA SER A 158 -4.17 4.71 13.63
C SER A 158 -3.12 5.41 12.77
N LEU A 159 -2.29 6.26 13.37
CA LEU A 159 -1.18 6.91 12.66
C LEU A 159 -0.27 5.91 11.93
N VAL A 160 -0.06 4.72 12.50
CA VAL A 160 0.80 3.69 11.92
C VAL A 160 0.06 2.89 10.84
N SER A 161 -1.19 2.47 11.08
CA SER A 161 -1.92 1.69 10.05
C SER A 161 -2.28 2.54 8.83
N THR A 162 -2.58 3.82 9.01
CA THR A 162 -2.79 4.77 7.89
C THR A 162 -1.53 4.95 7.06
N GLU A 163 -0.36 5.11 7.68
CA GLU A 163 0.93 5.24 6.97
C GLU A 163 1.25 4.02 6.10
N HIS A 164 1.02 2.82 6.63
CA HIS A 164 1.18 1.57 5.88
C HIS A 164 0.13 1.41 4.77
N ALA A 165 -1.14 1.76 5.04
CA ALA A 165 -2.21 1.68 4.05
C ALA A 165 -1.98 2.64 2.87
N VAL A 166 -1.54 3.87 3.13
CA VAL A 166 -1.16 4.81 2.06
C VAL A 166 0.10 4.34 1.34
N GLY A 167 1.10 3.80 2.05
CA GLY A 167 2.29 3.21 1.43
C GLY A 167 1.94 2.08 0.46
N ALA A 168 1.00 1.21 0.84
CA ALA A 168 0.46 0.18 -0.02
C ALA A 168 -0.18 0.79 -1.28
N LEU A 169 -1.16 1.70 -1.12
CA LEU A 169 -1.85 2.39 -2.23
C LEU A 169 -0.90 3.17 -3.15
N LEU A 170 0.14 3.80 -2.58
CA LEU A 170 1.19 4.48 -3.33
C LEU A 170 1.99 3.50 -4.19
N SER A 171 2.34 2.33 -3.65
CA SER A 171 3.05 1.28 -4.37
C SER A 171 2.27 0.76 -5.58
N PHE A 172 0.92 0.73 -5.51
CA PHE A 172 0.07 0.44 -6.67
C PHE A 172 0.27 1.48 -7.77
N CYS A 173 0.08 2.77 -7.46
CA CYS A 173 0.18 3.83 -8.45
C CYS A 173 1.60 4.04 -9.01
N GLN A 174 2.64 3.83 -8.19
CA GLN A 174 4.03 3.90 -8.63
C GLN A 174 4.39 2.75 -9.58
N SER A 175 3.81 1.56 -9.39
CA SER A 175 4.04 0.42 -10.27
C SER A 175 3.32 0.59 -11.61
N ASP A 176 2.01 0.83 -11.60
CA ASP A 176 1.22 1.04 -12.82
C ASP A 176 0.05 1.98 -12.54
N ARG A 177 0.32 3.28 -12.73
CA ARG A 177 -0.67 4.34 -12.55
C ARG A 177 -1.93 4.09 -13.40
N LYS A 178 -1.79 3.64 -14.66
CA LYS A 178 -2.95 3.52 -15.56
C LYS A 178 -3.89 2.42 -15.10
N LYS A 179 -3.33 1.30 -14.64
CA LYS A 179 -4.07 0.15 -14.14
C LYS A 179 -4.76 0.43 -12.81
N TYR A 180 -4.05 0.98 -11.84
CA TYR A 180 -4.55 1.06 -10.47
C TYR A 180 -5.25 2.35 -10.10
N ARG A 181 -4.99 3.46 -10.81
CA ARG A 181 -5.60 4.75 -10.49
C ARG A 181 -7.14 4.70 -10.47
N GLY A 182 -7.75 4.13 -11.51
CA GLY A 182 -9.21 4.05 -11.61
C GLY A 182 -9.80 3.21 -10.48
N LEU A 183 -9.18 2.07 -10.18
CA LEU A 183 -9.59 1.19 -9.10
C LEU A 183 -9.53 1.87 -7.74
N ILE A 184 -8.45 2.62 -7.48
CA ILE A 184 -8.28 3.36 -6.23
C ILE A 184 -9.29 4.49 -6.12
N LEU A 185 -9.50 5.29 -7.18
CA LEU A 185 -10.45 6.42 -7.15
C LEU A 185 -11.91 5.97 -6.97
N ASN A 186 -12.29 4.82 -7.52
CA ASN A 186 -13.64 4.27 -7.40
C ASN A 186 -14.03 3.98 -5.94
N GLU A 187 -13.06 3.70 -5.07
CA GLU A 187 -13.29 3.45 -3.65
C GLU A 187 -13.32 4.73 -2.79
N GLY A 188 -13.15 5.91 -3.40
CA GLY A 188 -13.29 7.20 -2.71
C GLY A 188 -12.18 7.61 -1.73
N PRO A 189 -10.88 7.51 -2.06
CA PRO A 189 -9.77 7.75 -1.13
C PRO A 189 -9.50 9.22 -0.81
N ILE A 190 -10.08 10.15 -1.58
CA ILE A 190 -9.71 11.57 -1.58
C ILE A 190 -9.96 12.24 -0.21
N PRO A 191 -11.11 12.08 0.46
CA PRO A 191 -11.35 12.70 1.77
C PRO A 191 -10.34 12.22 2.82
N GLY A 192 -10.11 10.90 2.91
CA GLY A 192 -9.12 10.32 3.82
C GLY A 192 -7.71 10.82 3.58
N LEU A 193 -7.28 10.87 2.31
CA LEU A 193 -5.95 11.35 1.93
C LEU A 193 -5.77 12.84 2.23
N LEU A 194 -6.77 13.68 1.92
CA LEU A 194 -6.71 15.12 2.23
C LEU A 194 -6.60 15.36 3.73
N ARG A 195 -7.41 14.66 4.55
CA ARG A 195 -7.30 14.75 6.00
C ARG A 195 -5.91 14.32 6.48
N LEU A 196 -5.37 13.25 5.93
CA LEU A 196 -4.04 12.76 6.27
C LEU A 196 -2.92 13.74 5.92
N THR A 197 -3.07 14.57 4.87
CA THR A 197 -2.09 15.62 4.56
C THR A 197 -2.00 16.72 5.61
N ALA A 198 -3.05 16.92 6.42
CA ALA A 198 -3.09 17.90 7.50
C ALA A 198 -2.76 17.29 8.87
N GLU A 199 -3.29 16.10 9.16
CA GLU A 199 -3.30 15.51 10.51
C GLU A 199 -2.34 14.31 10.67
N GLY A 200 -1.73 13.83 9.58
CA GLY A 200 -0.86 12.65 9.59
C GLY A 200 0.55 12.90 10.17
N THR A 201 1.32 11.82 10.33
CA THR A 201 2.77 11.89 10.56
C THR A 201 3.46 12.56 9.37
N SER A 202 4.68 13.07 9.54
CA SER A 202 5.43 13.67 8.43
C SER A 202 5.58 12.71 7.24
N GLU A 203 5.79 11.42 7.51
CA GLU A 203 5.89 10.39 6.48
C GLU A 203 4.53 10.12 5.81
N ALA A 204 3.47 9.93 6.60
CA ALA A 204 2.12 9.73 6.07
C ALA A 204 1.64 10.93 5.22
N GLN A 205 1.94 12.15 5.65
CA GLN A 205 1.66 13.37 4.91
C GLN A 205 2.41 13.40 3.56
N ASN A 206 3.70 13.05 3.55
CA ASN A 206 4.50 12.97 2.32
C ASN A 206 3.93 11.96 1.34
N ARG A 207 3.65 10.73 1.82
CA ARG A 207 3.08 9.66 1.01
C ARG A 207 1.69 10.02 0.48
N ALA A 208 0.85 10.65 1.30
CA ALA A 208 -0.48 11.09 0.90
C ALA A 208 -0.42 12.15 -0.22
N ARG A 209 0.49 13.14 -0.11
CA ARG A 209 0.73 14.13 -1.17
C ARG A 209 1.14 13.47 -2.48
N LEU A 210 2.14 12.58 -2.42
CA LEU A 210 2.61 11.85 -3.60
C LEU A 210 1.50 11.01 -4.25
N LEU A 211 0.70 10.32 -3.44
CA LEU A 211 -0.42 9.55 -3.95
C LEU A 211 -1.48 10.46 -4.59
N LEU A 212 -1.85 11.57 -3.96
CA LEU A 212 -2.78 12.54 -4.54
C LEU A 212 -2.28 13.08 -5.89
N ASP A 213 -0.98 13.35 -6.03
CA ASP A 213 -0.39 13.79 -7.29
C ASP A 213 -0.47 12.71 -8.38
N LEU A 214 -0.25 11.44 -8.02
CA LEU A 214 -0.44 10.32 -8.95
C LEU A 214 -1.92 10.09 -9.31
N LEU A 215 -2.86 10.39 -8.41
CA LEU A 215 -4.29 10.26 -8.66
C LEU A 215 -4.86 11.42 -9.49
N ARG A 216 -4.28 12.62 -9.40
CA ARG A 216 -4.65 13.78 -10.24
C ARG A 216 -4.45 13.45 -11.71
N GLU A 217 -5.36 13.92 -12.57
CA GLU A 217 -5.11 13.93 -14.00
C GLU A 217 -4.11 15.05 -14.31
N CYS A 218 -2.90 14.71 -14.78
CA CYS A 218 -2.16 15.70 -15.56
C CYS A 218 -3.01 16.02 -16.81
N PRO A 219 -3.23 17.29 -17.14
CA PRO A 219 -3.95 17.70 -18.34
C PRO A 219 -3.10 17.50 -19.60
N GLU A 220 -2.59 16.29 -19.84
CA GLU A 220 -2.09 15.89 -21.16
C GLU A 220 -3.22 15.36 -22.07
N LYS A 221 -4.45 15.35 -21.56
CA LYS A 221 -5.68 15.40 -22.36
C LYS A 221 -6.30 16.80 -22.36
N ARG A 222 -5.49 17.86 -22.43
CA ARG A 222 -5.90 18.92 -23.38
C ARG A 222 -5.88 18.24 -24.74
N MET A 223 -7.00 18.28 -25.45
CA MET A 223 -7.20 17.66 -26.76
C MET A 223 -5.86 17.54 -27.51
N SER A 224 -5.44 16.32 -27.87
CA SER A 224 -4.20 16.07 -28.62
C SER A 224 -4.01 17.21 -29.61
N SER A 225 -2.86 17.91 -29.62
CA SER A 225 -2.75 19.16 -30.40
C SER A 225 -3.17 18.93 -31.86
N THR A 226 -2.99 17.72 -32.38
CA THR A 226 -3.49 17.25 -33.67
C THR A 226 -5.01 17.29 -33.84
N VAL A 227 -5.81 16.97 -32.83
CA VAL A 227 -7.28 17.04 -32.86
C VAL A 227 -7.75 18.49 -32.76
N PHE A 228 -7.12 19.29 -31.90
CA PHE A 228 -7.45 20.71 -31.79
C PHE A 228 -7.08 21.47 -33.06
N GLU A 229 -5.88 21.26 -33.58
CA GLU A 229 -5.41 21.81 -34.87
C GLU A 229 -6.33 21.39 -36.02
N ARG A 230 -6.80 20.13 -36.03
CA ARG A 230 -7.76 19.66 -37.03
C ARG A 230 -9.13 20.32 -36.91
N ILE A 231 -9.65 20.50 -35.71
CA ILE A 231 -10.91 21.23 -35.48
C ILE A 231 -10.79 22.70 -35.89
N VAL A 232 -9.66 23.34 -35.56
CA VAL A 232 -9.40 24.74 -35.94
C VAL A 232 -9.23 24.87 -37.45
N TYR A 233 -8.59 23.90 -38.10
CA TYR A 233 -8.46 23.85 -39.56
C TYR A 233 -9.81 23.62 -40.25
N ASP A 234 -10.62 22.66 -39.77
CA ASP A 234 -11.95 22.39 -40.31
C ASP A 234 -12.86 23.62 -40.16
N PHE A 235 -12.79 24.33 -39.03
CA PHE A 235 -13.51 25.60 -38.86
C PHE A 235 -13.01 26.68 -39.82
N ALA A 236 -11.69 26.83 -39.98
CA ALA A 236 -11.10 27.79 -40.91
C ALA A 236 -11.48 27.50 -42.38
N THR A 237 -11.60 26.22 -42.76
CA THR A 237 -12.10 25.84 -44.10
C THR A 237 -13.56 26.20 -44.32
N GLN A 238 -14.41 26.15 -43.28
CA GLN A 238 -15.81 26.57 -43.38
C GLN A 238 -15.98 28.08 -43.47
N VAL A 239 -15.08 28.86 -42.87
CA VAL A 239 -15.19 30.33 -42.82
C VAL A 239 -14.57 31.01 -44.05
N ASP A 240 -13.34 30.66 -44.41
CA ASP A 240 -12.57 31.35 -45.47
C ASP A 240 -12.29 30.50 -46.71
N GLY A 241 -12.80 29.26 -46.75
CA GLY A 241 -12.51 28.30 -47.82
C GLY A 241 -11.10 27.69 -47.72
N THR A 242 -10.87 26.64 -48.50
CA THR A 242 -9.64 25.81 -48.42
C THR A 242 -8.36 26.57 -48.74
N ASP A 243 -8.42 27.61 -49.58
CA ASP A 243 -7.24 28.37 -50.01
C ASP A 243 -6.65 29.25 -48.90
N ARG A 244 -7.45 29.64 -47.91
CA ARG A 244 -7.04 30.51 -46.79
C ARG A 244 -7.10 29.85 -45.42
N ALA A 245 -7.63 28.63 -45.35
CA ALA A 245 -7.81 27.89 -44.11
C ALA A 245 -6.53 27.76 -43.26
N ALA A 246 -5.37 27.58 -43.90
CA ALA A 246 -4.11 27.43 -43.19
C ALA A 246 -3.67 28.74 -42.48
N GLU A 247 -3.89 29.89 -43.11
CA GLU A 247 -3.51 31.20 -42.57
C GLU A 247 -4.49 31.65 -41.48
N THR A 248 -5.79 31.41 -41.68
CA THR A 248 -6.83 31.68 -40.69
C THR A 248 -6.69 30.77 -39.45
N ALA A 249 -6.40 29.48 -39.63
CA ALA A 249 -6.13 28.57 -38.53
C ALA A 249 -4.90 29.00 -37.72
N LYS A 250 -3.82 29.43 -38.40
CA LYS A 250 -2.61 29.93 -37.74
C LYS A 250 -2.89 31.18 -36.90
N ARG A 251 -3.65 32.15 -37.44
CA ARG A 251 -4.07 33.35 -36.68
C ARG A 251 -4.92 33.00 -35.47
N LEU A 252 -5.89 32.10 -35.60
CA LEU A 252 -6.75 31.69 -34.49
C LEU A 252 -5.95 31.02 -33.36
N LEU A 253 -4.96 30.19 -33.71
CA LEU A 253 -4.07 29.56 -32.74
C LEU A 253 -3.19 30.59 -32.03
N GLU A 254 -2.62 31.56 -32.77
CA GLU A 254 -1.83 32.66 -32.20
C GLU A 254 -2.66 33.52 -31.24
N ASP A 255 -3.91 33.85 -31.60
CA ASP A 255 -4.84 34.64 -30.78
C ASP A 255 -5.23 33.93 -29.47
N VAL A 256 -5.44 32.61 -29.53
CA VAL A 256 -5.74 31.78 -28.34
C VAL A 256 -4.54 31.70 -27.40
N VAL A 257 -3.32 31.61 -27.94
CA VAL A 257 -2.09 31.63 -27.12
C VAL A 257 -1.91 33.01 -26.46
N HIS A 258 -2.19 34.09 -27.19
CA HIS A 258 -2.04 35.45 -26.66
C HIS A 258 -3.03 35.73 -25.52
N ARG A 259 -4.30 35.35 -25.67
CA ARG A 259 -5.33 35.52 -24.63
C ARG A 259 -5.04 34.70 -23.36
N ASN A 260 -4.47 33.51 -23.51
CA ASN A 260 -4.04 32.69 -22.36
C ASN A 260 -2.86 33.33 -21.61
N MET A 261 -1.91 33.93 -22.32
CA MET A 261 -0.80 34.69 -21.72
C MET A 261 -1.28 35.94 -20.97
N ASP A 262 -2.34 36.59 -21.47
CA ASP A 262 -2.93 37.76 -20.80
C ASP A 262 -3.75 37.36 -19.55
N GLN A 263 -4.45 36.22 -19.58
CA GLN A 263 -5.13 35.69 -18.39
C GLN A 263 -4.16 35.31 -17.26
N LEU A 264 -2.96 34.81 -17.59
CA LEU A 264 -1.91 34.53 -16.61
C LEU A 264 -1.36 35.82 -15.96
N LYS A 265 -1.20 36.91 -16.72
CA LYS A 265 -0.77 38.21 -16.19
C LYS A 265 -1.80 38.88 -15.29
N VAL A 266 -3.09 38.74 -15.60
CA VAL A 266 -4.17 39.27 -14.74
C VAL A 266 -4.23 38.52 -13.41
N SER A 267 -4.00 37.20 -13.42
CA SER A 267 -3.97 36.38 -12.18
C SER A 267 -2.76 36.66 -11.27
N SER A 268 -1.65 37.14 -11.80
CA SER A 268 -0.49 37.56 -10.99
C SER A 268 -0.65 38.93 -10.33
N CYS A 269 -1.52 39.80 -10.86
CA CYS A 269 -1.73 41.15 -10.31
C CYS A 269 -2.81 41.20 -9.22
N THR A 270 -3.60 40.15 -9.01
CA THR A 270 -4.64 40.12 -7.97
C THR A 270 -4.17 39.53 -6.63
N ASN A 271 -2.93 39.06 -6.52
CA ASN A 271 -2.37 38.46 -5.29
C ASN A 271 -1.44 39.40 -4.48
N SER A 272 -1.46 40.72 -4.73
CA SER A 272 -0.61 41.68 -4.01
C SER A 272 -1.37 42.75 -3.21
N HIS A 273 -2.66 42.55 -2.95
CA HIS A 273 -3.42 43.33 -1.96
C HIS A 273 -4.49 42.45 -1.34
N ASP A 274 -4.12 41.75 -0.26
CA ASP A 274 -4.88 41.69 1.01
C ASP A 274 -4.05 40.93 2.06
#